data_AF-A0A0Q0BFV9-F1
#
_entry.id   AF-A0A0Q0BFV9-F1
#
_cell.length_a   1.000
_cell.length_b   1.000
_cell.length_c   1.000
_cell.angle_alpha   90.00
_cell.angle_beta   90.00
_cell.angle_gamma   90.00
#
_symmetry.space_group_name_H-M   'P 1'
#
loop_
_entity.id
_entity.type
_entity.pdbx_description
1 polymer ?
#
loop_
_entity_poly.entity_id
_entity_poly.type
_entity_poly.pdbx_seq_one_letter_code
_entity_poly.pdbx_strand_id
1 'polypeptide(L)'
;MLEQENASLKERLSVSGREAEYALAQSQERYRFLFDAMDEGFCIIEFFDGPHGPLSDYIHIEANPAYEYHAGIANVVGKKLREMVRE
;
A
#
# COMPACT_ATOMS: atom_id res chain seq x y z
N MET A 1 -20.78 40.81 -7.91
CA MET A 1 -19.65 40.75 -6.95
C MET A 1 -19.59 39.39 -6.27
N LEU A 2 -20.58 39.00 -5.45
CA LEU A 2 -20.63 37.69 -4.77
C LEU A 2 -20.56 36.47 -5.71
N GLU A 3 -21.25 36.49 -6.86
CA GLU A 3 -21.21 35.37 -7.81
C GLU A 3 -19.84 35.20 -8.48
N GLN A 4 -19.16 36.30 -8.79
CA GLN A 4 -17.80 36.28 -9.36
C GLN A 4 -16.79 35.78 -8.32
N GLU A 5 -16.95 36.18 -7.07
CA GLU A 5 -16.09 35.75 -5.96
C GLU A 5 -16.27 34.25 -5.69
N ASN A 6 -17.52 33.76 -5.69
CA ASN A 6 -17.81 32.33 -5.62
C ASN A 6 -17.24 31.52 -6.80
N ALA A 7 -17.29 32.05 -8.02
CA ALA A 7 -16.70 31.39 -9.20
C ALA A 7 -15.17 31.28 -9.08
N SER A 8 -14.50 32.36 -8.68
CA SER A 8 -13.05 32.39 -8.43
C SER A 8 -12.63 31.43 -7.31
N LEU A 9 -13.41 31.36 -6.23
CA LEU A 9 -13.15 30.42 -5.12
C LEU A 9 -13.28 28.95 -5.57
N LYS A 10 -14.30 28.62 -6.37
CA LYS A 10 -14.46 27.26 -6.91
C LYS A 10 -13.31 26.86 -7.83
N GLU A 11 -12.82 27.78 -8.65
CA GLU A 11 -11.69 27.53 -9.54
C GLU A 11 -10.40 27.26 -8.74
N ARG A 12 -10.10 28.09 -7.72
CA ARG A 12 -8.96 27.88 -6.82
C ARG A 12 -9.02 26.54 -6.09
N LEU A 13 -10.20 26.17 -5.58
CA LEU A 13 -10.38 24.88 -4.90
C LEU A 13 -10.17 23.70 -5.87
N SER A 14 -10.65 23.81 -7.11
CA SER A 14 -10.42 22.80 -8.15
C SER A 14 -8.95 22.66 -8.56
N VAL A 15 -8.22 23.77 -8.67
CA VAL A 15 -6.77 23.76 -8.96
C VAL A 15 -6.01 23.15 -7.80
N SER A 16 -6.28 23.59 -6.57
CA SER A 16 -5.66 23.03 -5.36
C SER A 16 -5.94 21.54 -5.19
N GLY A 17 -7.16 21.08 -5.51
CA GLY A 17 -7.50 19.65 -5.52
C GLY A 17 -6.67 18.85 -6.53
N ARG A 18 -6.54 19.37 -7.77
CA ARG A 18 -5.72 18.73 -8.81
C ARG A 18 -4.23 18.69 -8.45
N GLU A 19 -3.70 19.74 -7.84
CA GLU A 19 -2.31 19.78 -7.36
C GLU A 19 -2.07 18.76 -6.24
N ALA A 20 -3.03 18.62 -5.31
CA ALA A 20 -2.96 17.63 -4.25
C ALA A 20 -3.01 16.19 -4.79
N GLU A 21 -3.90 15.90 -5.74
CA GLU A 21 -3.98 14.60 -6.42
C GLU A 21 -2.68 14.28 -7.16
N TYR A 22 -2.12 15.26 -7.88
CA TYR A 22 -0.86 15.09 -8.59
C TYR A 22 0.31 14.83 -7.64
N ALA A 23 0.40 15.58 -6.55
CA ALA A 23 1.44 15.38 -5.53
C ALA A 23 1.32 13.99 -4.86
N LEU A 24 0.09 13.55 -4.58
CA LEU A 24 -0.17 12.21 -4.05
C LEU A 24 0.26 11.13 -5.04
N ALA A 25 -0.13 11.24 -6.32
CA ALA A 25 0.24 10.29 -7.35
C ALA A 25 1.77 10.21 -7.53
N GLN A 26 2.46 11.36 -7.56
CA GLN A 26 3.91 11.40 -7.66
C GLN A 26 4.60 10.78 -6.44
N SER A 27 4.06 10.99 -5.24
CA SER A 27 4.55 10.36 -4.02
C SER A 27 4.37 8.84 -4.07
N GLN A 28 3.20 8.37 -4.53
CA GLN A 28 2.90 6.94 -4.68
C GLN A 28 3.79 6.27 -5.73
N GLU A 29 4.04 6.91 -6.87
CA GLU A 29 4.95 6.40 -7.90
C GLU A 29 6.38 6.29 -7.37
N ARG A 30 6.86 7.31 -6.66
CA ARG A 30 8.19 7.29 -6.05
C ARG A 30 8.30 6.21 -4.97
N TYR A 31 7.28 6.06 -4.13
CA TYR A 31 7.21 5.00 -3.14
C TYR A 31 7.27 3.64 -3.84
N ARG A 32 6.42 3.40 -4.85
CA ARG A 32 6.40 2.14 -5.61
C ARG A 32 7.75 1.83 -6.24
N PHE A 33 8.36 2.82 -6.89
CA PHE A 33 9.68 2.65 -7.50
C PHE A 33 10.74 2.26 -6.48
N LEU A 34 10.82 2.97 -5.35
CA LEU A 34 11.79 2.66 -4.31
C LEU A 34 11.51 1.29 -3.70
N PHE A 35 10.26 1.02 -3.35
CA PHE A 35 9.79 -0.24 -2.77
C PHE A 35 10.14 -1.45 -3.63
N ASP A 36 9.88 -1.36 -4.94
CA ASP A 36 10.16 -2.42 -5.90
C ASP A 36 11.66 -2.61 -6.18
N ALA A 37 12.46 -1.55 -5.98
CA ALA A 37 13.91 -1.55 -6.19
C ALA A 37 14.74 -1.93 -4.95
N MET A 38 14.11 -2.15 -3.79
CA MET A 38 14.80 -2.57 -2.57
C MET A 38 15.28 -4.01 -2.71
N ASP A 39 16.56 -4.26 -2.41
CA ASP A 39 17.12 -5.61 -2.28
C ASP A 39 16.70 -6.28 -0.97
N GLU A 40 16.38 -5.49 0.06
CA GLU A 40 15.92 -5.99 1.35
C GLU A 40 14.44 -6.38 1.29
N GLY A 41 14.10 -7.56 1.81
CA GLY A 41 12.72 -8.02 1.85
C GLY A 41 11.90 -7.19 2.84
N PHE A 42 10.81 -6.60 2.38
CA PHE A 42 9.86 -5.85 3.19
C PHE A 42 8.44 -6.40 2.98
N CYS A 43 7.68 -6.51 4.07
CA CYS A 43 6.25 -6.81 4.01
C CYS A 43 5.48 -6.13 5.16
N ILE A 44 4.18 -5.91 4.93
CA ILE A 44 3.21 -5.55 5.97
C ILE A 44 2.28 -6.75 6.14
N ILE A 45 2.07 -7.15 7.38
CA ILE A 45 1.19 -8.27 7.74
C ILE A 45 0.11 -7.83 8.72
N GLU A 46 -1.02 -8.50 8.67
CA GLU A 46 -2.12 -8.33 9.63
C GLU A 46 -2.36 -9.66 10.35
N PHE A 47 -2.29 -9.64 11.69
CA PHE A 47 -2.55 -10.80 12.52
C PHE A 47 -4.05 -11.01 12.74
N PHE A 48 -4.45 -12.27 12.82
CA PHE A 48 -5.81 -12.67 13.17
C PHE A 48 -5.83 -14.01 13.91
N ASP A 49 -6.98 -14.37 14.47
CA ASP A 49 -7.16 -15.61 15.20
C ASP A 49 -7.07 -16.81 14.25
N GLY A 50 -6.07 -17.65 14.48
CA GLY A 50 -5.76 -18.81 13.67
C GLY A 50 -6.03 -20.13 14.40
N PRO A 51 -5.65 -21.28 13.79
CA PRO A 51 -5.88 -22.61 14.36
C PRO A 51 -5.15 -22.86 15.69
N HIS A 52 -4.17 -22.04 16.06
CA HIS A 52 -3.43 -22.16 17.34
C HIS A 52 -3.85 -21.11 18.37
N GLY A 53 -5.00 -20.46 18.18
CA GLY A 53 -5.56 -19.47 19.11
C GLY A 53 -5.36 -18.02 18.65
N PRO A 54 -5.52 -17.05 19.56
CA PRO A 54 -5.53 -15.64 19.20
C PRO A 54 -4.24 -15.15 18.55
N LEU A 55 -4.36 -14.36 17.47
CA LEU A 55 -3.24 -13.82 16.68
C LEU A 55 -2.19 -14.86 16.22
N SER A 56 -2.61 -16.12 16.03
CA SER A 56 -1.70 -17.23 15.69
C SER A 56 -1.45 -17.42 14.18
N ASP A 57 -2.10 -16.62 13.35
CA ASP A 57 -1.91 -16.58 11.90
C ASP A 57 -1.89 -15.13 11.41
N TYR A 58 -1.42 -14.92 10.18
CA TYR A 58 -1.39 -13.61 9.54
C TYR A 58 -1.55 -13.69 8.04
N ILE A 59 -1.95 -12.57 7.45
CA ILE A 59 -2.05 -12.36 6.00
C ILE A 59 -1.07 -11.28 5.57
N HIS A 60 -0.40 -11.47 4.44
CA HIS A 60 0.41 -10.42 3.83
C HIS A 60 -0.49 -9.39 3.16
N ILE A 61 -0.45 -8.16 3.66
CA ILE A 61 -1.17 -7.03 3.08
C ILE A 61 -0.35 -6.39 1.94
N GLU A 62 0.96 -6.35 2.12
CA GLU A 62 1.90 -5.83 1.12
C GLU A 62 3.23 -6.59 1.23
N ALA A 63 3.90 -6.80 0.11
CA ALA A 63 5.24 -7.38 0.06
C ALA A 63 5.97 -6.85 -1.18
N ASN A 64 7.27 -6.56 -1.04
CA ASN A 64 8.10 -6.18 -2.18
C ASN A 64 8.67 -7.41 -2.91
N PRO A 65 9.19 -7.24 -4.14
CA PRO A 65 9.76 -8.35 -4.90
C PRO A 65 10.90 -9.09 -4.18
N ALA A 66 11.75 -8.35 -3.44
CA ALA A 66 12.82 -8.95 -2.65
C ALA A 66 12.31 -9.87 -1.53
N TYR A 67 11.18 -9.55 -0.90
CA TYR A 67 10.57 -10.41 0.10
C TYR A 67 10.14 -11.75 -0.52
N GLU A 68 9.46 -11.72 -1.65
CA GLU A 68 9.04 -12.96 -2.35
C GLU A 68 10.23 -13.80 -2.77
N TYR A 69 11.28 -13.15 -3.28
CA TYR A 69 12.52 -13.80 -3.67
C TYR A 69 13.21 -14.48 -2.48
N HIS A 70 13.40 -13.76 -1.37
CA HIS A 70 14.09 -14.28 -0.19
C HIS A 70 13.28 -15.33 0.58
N ALA A 71 11.96 -15.14 0.67
CA ALA A 71 11.06 -16.13 1.28
C ALA A 71 10.89 -17.38 0.41
N GLY A 72 11.21 -17.30 -0.89
CA GLY A 72 11.03 -18.39 -1.84
C GLY A 72 9.56 -18.68 -2.16
N ILE A 73 8.67 -17.71 -1.93
CA ILE A 73 7.22 -17.85 -2.13
C ILE A 73 6.74 -16.70 -3.00
N ALA A 74 6.19 -17.02 -4.16
CA ALA A 74 5.67 -16.02 -5.10
C ALA A 74 4.20 -15.67 -4.81
N ASN A 75 3.83 -14.43 -5.13
CA ASN A 75 2.48 -13.88 -4.96
C ASN A 75 1.99 -14.05 -3.52
N VAL A 76 2.73 -13.56 -2.54
CA VAL A 76 2.40 -13.74 -1.11
C VAL A 76 1.26 -12.82 -0.66
N VAL A 77 1.12 -11.66 -1.30
CA VAL A 77 0.08 -10.68 -0.96
C VAL A 77 -1.30 -11.32 -1.06
N GLY A 78 -2.09 -11.19 0.00
CA GLY A 78 -3.43 -11.76 0.14
C GLY A 78 -3.45 -13.22 0.60
N LYS A 79 -2.31 -13.88 0.78
CA LYS A 79 -2.24 -15.25 1.28
C LYS A 79 -1.99 -15.29 2.78
N LYS A 80 -2.58 -16.28 3.45
CA LYS A 80 -2.32 -16.53 4.88
C LYS A 80 -1.05 -17.33 5.03
N LEU A 81 -0.28 -17.10 6.10
CA LEU A 81 0.94 -17.86 6.35
C LEU A 81 0.67 -19.37 6.33
N ARG A 82 -0.40 -19.82 6.99
CA ARG A 82 -0.73 -21.25 7.10
C ARG A 82 -1.22 -21.89 5.81
N GLU A 83 -1.57 -21.12 4.79
CA GLU A 83 -1.84 -21.64 3.44
C GLU A 83 -0.55 -21.94 2.67
N MET A 84 0.56 -21.32 3.09
CA MET A 84 1.85 -21.35 2.38
C MET A 84 2.88 -22.24 3.06
N VAL A 85 2.90 -22.26 4.39
CA VAL A 85 3.84 -23.06 5.18
C VAL A 85 3.05 -24.20 5.85
N ARG A 86 3.40 -25.43 5.50
CA ARG A 86 2.90 -26.62 6.21
C ARG A 86 3.70 -26.78 7.50
N GLU A 87 3.02 -27.15 8.58
CA GLU A 87 3.64 -27.54 9.84
C GLU A 87 4.58 -28.74 9.69
#